data_AF-A0A1X1C001-F1
#
_entry.id   AF-A0A1X1C001-F1
#
_cell.length_a   1.000
_cell.length_b   1.000
_cell.length_c   1.000
_cell.angle_alpha   90.00
_cell.angle_beta   90.00
_cell.angle_gamma   90.00
#
_symmetry.space_group_name_H-M   'P 1'
#
loop_
_entity.id
_entity.type
_entity.pdbx_description
1 polymer ?
#
loop_
_entity_poly.entity_id
_entity_poly.type
_entity_poly.pdbx_seq_one_letter_code
_entity_poly.pdbx_strand_id
1 'polypeptide(L)'
;MSKRDLISEIREKNERSNDKYLHGHLEIYSLKMLLNSTDNTTALSLIIIGIASCIEVSVKEAIKKLVDSGEPYLTNSEGLIQKFDFSLTKALSKGYITFGDLVSHSVSVSKLENISSHFEKLLSTDKTKLKFDSIISGVQPFVEPDLFDENSDEDNERNEKRGFIITDSVKILSDIGNIFETRHIVAHEASFDVVDKEKLEGYIQSAQLFLDALFELVEQIINPGVSRQGINSSIQHKIEAGKIYLACQDLQNVIGDKITLVREDGVKLKALFDKSVECFESYHEAESNLRLELHGLLTGNAMRNIEAHATCLIYTDRIKYLEDLLEAVSFHLDE
;
A
#
# COMPACT_ATOMS: atom_id res chain seq x y z
N MET A 1 24.04 -28.56 -13.87
CA MET A 1 23.39 -27.72 -12.84
C MET A 1 21.97 -27.46 -13.30
N SER A 2 20.97 -27.86 -12.52
CA SER A 2 19.56 -27.60 -12.85
C SER A 2 19.34 -26.09 -12.98
N LYS A 3 18.60 -25.65 -13.99
CA LYS A 3 18.24 -24.25 -14.17
C LYS A 3 17.37 -23.86 -12.96
N ARG A 4 17.82 -22.88 -12.18
CA ARG A 4 17.13 -22.40 -10.97
C ARG A 4 15.68 -22.04 -11.31
N ASP A 5 14.73 -22.64 -10.61
CA ASP A 5 13.29 -22.42 -10.84
C ASP A 5 12.79 -21.29 -9.95
N LEU A 6 12.95 -20.06 -10.44
CA LEU A 6 12.59 -18.84 -9.73
C LEU A 6 11.11 -18.79 -9.33
N ILE A 7 10.22 -19.34 -10.17
CA ILE A 7 8.77 -19.30 -9.92
C ILE A 7 8.44 -20.18 -8.72
N SER A 8 8.97 -21.41 -8.68
CA SER A 8 8.76 -22.32 -7.57
C SER A 8 9.35 -21.77 -6.27
N GLU A 9 10.54 -21.16 -6.29
CA GLU A 9 11.14 -20.53 -5.10
C GLU A 9 10.28 -19.39 -4.53
N ILE A 10 9.75 -18.51 -5.39
CA ILE A 10 8.86 -17.42 -4.99
C ILE A 10 7.58 -17.99 -4.37
N ARG A 11 6.98 -19.01 -5.00
CA ARG A 11 5.76 -19.64 -4.51
C ARG A 11 5.95 -20.31 -3.17
N GLU A 12 7.00 -21.12 -3.01
CA GLU A 12 7.32 -21.76 -1.71
C GLU A 12 7.61 -20.73 -0.61
N LYS A 13 8.22 -19.60 -0.95
CA LYS A 13 8.39 -18.49 0.01
C LYS A 13 7.02 -17.92 0.41
N ASN A 14 6.19 -17.57 -0.57
CA ASN A 14 4.86 -16.98 -0.32
C ASN A 14 3.95 -17.93 0.45
N GLU A 15 3.98 -19.23 0.15
CA GLU A 15 3.22 -20.27 0.88
C GLU A 15 3.65 -20.37 2.35
N ARG A 16 4.95 -20.24 2.65
CA ARG A 16 5.46 -20.23 4.04
C ARG A 16 5.11 -18.96 4.82
N SER A 17 4.90 -17.83 4.13
CA SER A 17 4.65 -16.52 4.72
C SER A 17 3.19 -16.06 4.61
N ASN A 18 2.29 -16.84 4.01
CA ASN A 18 0.97 -16.39 3.55
C ASN A 18 0.07 -15.82 4.65
N ASP A 19 0.29 -16.22 5.92
CA ASP A 19 -0.48 -15.77 7.09
C ASP A 19 0.30 -14.82 8.02
N LYS A 20 1.55 -14.45 7.69
CA LYS A 20 2.42 -13.65 8.55
C LYS A 20 2.71 -12.28 7.94
N TYR A 21 1.71 -11.41 7.94
CA TYR A 21 1.93 -9.99 7.74
C TYR A 21 2.89 -9.49 8.85
N LEU A 22 3.91 -8.69 8.50
CA LEU A 22 4.93 -8.20 9.44
C LEU A 22 5.83 -9.30 10.04
N HIS A 23 6.18 -10.33 9.26
CA HIS A 23 6.93 -11.47 9.79
C HIS A 23 8.25 -11.06 10.44
N GLY A 24 9.02 -10.15 9.83
CA GLY A 24 10.28 -9.65 10.40
C GLY A 24 10.10 -8.88 11.72
N HIS A 25 9.05 -8.05 11.84
CA HIS A 25 8.79 -7.29 13.07
C HIS A 25 8.48 -8.19 14.26
N LEU A 26 7.61 -9.19 14.06
CA LEU A 26 7.21 -10.10 15.14
C LEU A 26 8.39 -10.94 15.63
N GLU A 27 9.24 -11.40 14.72
CA GLU A 27 10.40 -12.23 15.09
C GLU A 27 11.46 -11.44 15.87
N ILE A 28 11.59 -10.12 15.68
CA ILE A 28 12.48 -9.30 16.52
C ILE A 28 12.08 -9.37 18.00
N TYR A 29 10.79 -9.44 18.33
CA TYR A 29 10.36 -9.60 19.72
C TYR A 29 10.80 -10.95 20.29
N SER A 30 10.71 -12.04 19.50
CA SER A 30 11.24 -13.35 19.88
C SER A 30 12.75 -13.30 20.14
N LEU A 31 13.50 -12.60 19.28
CA LEU A 31 14.95 -12.42 19.45
C LEU A 31 15.29 -11.62 20.71
N LYS A 32 14.50 -10.60 21.04
CA LYS A 32 14.66 -9.82 22.27
C LYS A 32 14.43 -10.67 23.52
N MET A 33 13.41 -11.54 23.50
CA MET A 33 13.18 -12.48 24.60
C MET A 33 14.35 -13.46 24.74
N LEU A 34 14.89 -13.97 23.63
CA LEU A 34 16.04 -14.85 23.65
C LEU A 34 17.29 -14.16 24.23
N LEU A 35 17.57 -12.92 23.81
CA LEU A 35 18.69 -12.11 24.32
C LEU A 35 18.67 -11.98 25.85
N ASN A 36 17.48 -11.74 26.41
CA ASN A 36 17.31 -11.59 27.86
C ASN A 36 17.55 -12.90 28.62
N SER A 37 17.40 -14.05 27.96
CA SER A 37 17.48 -15.38 28.57
C SER A 37 18.83 -16.07 28.40
N THR A 38 19.78 -15.47 27.68
CA THR A 38 21.04 -16.12 27.33
C THR A 38 22.25 -15.20 27.50
N ASP A 39 23.37 -15.80 27.89
CA ASP A 39 24.71 -15.20 27.86
C ASP A 39 25.67 -16.03 26.98
N ASN A 40 25.15 -17.01 26.24
CA ASN A 40 25.95 -17.89 25.41
C ASN A 40 26.36 -17.17 24.11
N THR A 41 27.67 -17.09 23.84
CA THR A 41 28.23 -16.36 22.68
C THR A 41 27.71 -16.87 21.33
N THR A 42 27.49 -18.18 21.19
CA THR A 42 26.88 -18.75 19.98
C THR A 42 25.43 -18.32 19.83
N ALA A 43 24.66 -18.30 20.92
CA ALA A 43 23.29 -17.80 20.89
C ALA A 43 23.23 -16.31 20.53
N LEU A 44 24.11 -15.48 21.12
CA LEU A 44 24.24 -14.06 20.76
C LEU A 44 24.58 -13.88 19.27
N SER A 45 25.47 -14.71 18.73
CA SER A 45 25.81 -14.73 17.31
C SER A 45 24.65 -15.13 16.40
N LEU A 46 23.82 -16.08 16.83
CA LEU A 46 22.61 -16.44 16.09
C LEU A 46 21.56 -15.32 16.15
N ILE A 47 21.49 -14.57 17.26
CA ILE A 47 20.62 -13.41 17.39
C ILE A 47 21.00 -12.34 16.36
N ILE A 48 22.28 -11.99 16.20
CA ILE A 48 22.66 -10.97 15.19
C ILE A 48 22.31 -11.40 13.76
N ILE A 49 22.49 -12.68 13.44
CA ILE A 49 22.05 -13.24 12.15
C ILE A 49 20.53 -13.12 12.01
N GLY A 50 19.79 -13.42 13.08
CA GLY A 50 18.34 -13.27 13.14
C GLY A 50 17.87 -11.84 12.90
N ILE A 51 18.49 -10.85 13.56
CA ILE A 51 18.15 -9.42 13.39
C ILE A 51 18.35 -8.99 11.94
N ALA A 52 19.52 -9.30 11.35
CA ALA A 52 19.80 -8.98 9.95
C ALA A 52 18.78 -9.64 9.00
N SER A 53 18.37 -10.88 9.30
CA SER A 53 17.38 -11.61 8.49
C SER A 53 15.99 -10.98 8.61
N CYS A 54 15.59 -10.51 9.79
CA CYS A 54 14.33 -9.79 9.98
C CYS A 54 14.31 -8.49 9.17
N ILE A 55 15.42 -7.73 9.19
CA ILE A 55 15.56 -6.52 8.37
C ILE A 55 15.47 -6.85 6.88
N GLU A 56 16.19 -7.87 6.41
CA GLU A 56 16.16 -8.29 5.01
C GLU A 56 14.74 -8.65 4.54
N VAL A 57 14.02 -9.44 5.33
CA VAL A 57 12.65 -9.85 5.00
C VAL A 57 11.71 -8.66 4.98
N SER A 58 11.71 -7.82 6.02
CA SER A 58 10.83 -6.65 6.08
C SER A 58 11.11 -5.63 4.96
N VAL A 59 12.38 -5.42 4.59
CA VAL A 59 12.74 -4.57 3.44
C VAL A 59 12.21 -5.15 2.14
N LYS A 60 12.33 -6.46 1.92
CA LYS A 60 11.80 -7.12 0.72
C LYS A 60 10.28 -7.06 0.66
N GLU A 61 9.60 -7.21 1.79
CA GLU A 61 8.13 -7.05 1.89
C GLU A 61 7.69 -5.61 1.58
N ALA A 62 8.41 -4.62 2.13
CA ALA A 62 8.18 -3.21 1.83
C ALA A 62 8.34 -2.89 0.33
N ILE A 63 9.42 -3.38 -0.29
CA ILE A 63 9.65 -3.24 -1.75
C ILE A 63 8.53 -3.92 -2.54
N LYS A 64 8.15 -5.14 -2.17
CA LYS A 64 7.05 -5.86 -2.83
C LYS A 64 5.76 -5.05 -2.79
N LYS A 65 5.37 -4.56 -1.61
CA LYS A 65 4.14 -3.76 -1.43
C LYS A 65 4.13 -2.50 -2.28
N LEU A 66 5.23 -1.74 -2.29
CA LEU A 66 5.33 -0.52 -3.10
C LEU A 66 5.18 -0.84 -4.58
N VAL A 67 5.87 -1.85 -5.09
CA VAL A 67 5.77 -2.22 -6.52
C VAL A 67 4.38 -2.74 -6.87
N ASP A 68 3.77 -3.54 -5.99
CA ASP A 68 2.43 -4.10 -6.21
C ASP A 68 1.32 -3.06 -6.07
N SER A 69 1.57 -1.90 -5.44
CA SER A 69 0.61 -0.79 -5.43
C SER A 69 0.53 -0.05 -6.76
N GLY A 70 1.40 -0.35 -7.73
CA GLY A 70 1.37 0.19 -9.09
C GLY A 70 2.25 1.42 -9.28
N GLU A 71 1.80 2.34 -10.12
CA GLU A 71 2.57 3.55 -10.46
C GLU A 71 2.67 4.53 -9.27
N PRO A 72 3.80 5.27 -9.13
CA PRO A 72 4.98 5.26 -10.00
C PRO A 72 6.00 4.15 -9.66
N TYR A 73 5.77 3.38 -8.61
CA TYR A 73 6.76 2.43 -8.06
C TYR A 73 7.06 1.28 -9.00
N LEU A 74 6.07 0.84 -9.77
CA LEU A 74 6.25 -0.18 -10.80
C LEU A 74 7.26 0.28 -11.85
N THR A 75 7.05 1.46 -12.45
CA THR A 75 8.00 2.03 -13.42
C THR A 75 9.37 2.31 -12.77
N ASN A 76 9.39 2.87 -11.55
CA ASN A 76 10.65 3.13 -10.84
C ASN A 76 11.44 1.85 -10.52
N SER A 77 10.79 0.68 -10.49
CA SER A 77 11.45 -0.60 -10.28
C SER A 77 12.19 -1.13 -11.51
N GLU A 78 12.02 -0.50 -12.68
CA GLU A 78 12.66 -0.91 -13.93
C GLU A 78 14.18 -1.05 -13.77
N GLY A 79 14.74 -2.17 -14.25
CA GLY A 79 16.16 -2.48 -14.12
C GLY A 79 16.59 -3.02 -12.75
N LEU A 80 15.68 -3.17 -11.77
CA LEU A 80 15.93 -4.03 -10.60
C LEU A 80 15.75 -5.51 -10.92
N ILE A 81 15.00 -5.84 -11.99
CA ILE A 81 14.86 -7.19 -12.52
C ILE A 81 15.93 -7.42 -13.61
N GLN A 82 16.77 -8.42 -13.44
CA GLN A 82 17.88 -8.68 -14.38
C GLN A 82 17.50 -9.52 -15.60
N LYS A 83 16.49 -10.38 -15.51
CA LYS A 83 16.08 -11.29 -16.59
C LYS A 83 14.57 -11.52 -16.60
N PHE A 84 13.97 -11.35 -17.77
CA PHE A 84 12.56 -11.61 -18.02
C PHE A 84 12.44 -12.65 -19.13
N ASP A 85 11.83 -13.80 -18.84
CA ASP A 85 11.62 -14.86 -19.81
C ASP A 85 10.14 -15.23 -19.96
N PHE A 86 9.82 -16.03 -20.98
CA PHE A 86 8.44 -16.40 -21.29
C PHE A 86 7.74 -17.13 -20.14
N SER A 87 8.47 -17.92 -19.34
CA SER A 87 7.90 -18.57 -18.14
C SER A 87 7.45 -17.55 -17.11
N LEU A 88 8.25 -16.51 -16.86
CA LEU A 88 7.89 -15.41 -15.96
C LEU A 88 6.70 -14.61 -16.50
N THR A 89 6.67 -14.31 -17.81
CA THR A 89 5.52 -13.63 -18.43
C THR A 89 4.23 -14.43 -18.25
N LYS A 90 4.30 -15.75 -18.46
CA LYS A 90 3.16 -16.65 -18.27
C LYS A 90 2.71 -16.71 -16.81
N ALA A 91 3.64 -16.71 -15.85
CA ALA A 91 3.33 -16.72 -14.42
C ALA A 91 2.64 -15.43 -13.98
N LEU A 92 3.13 -14.27 -14.43
CA LEU A 92 2.52 -12.96 -14.18
C LEU A 92 1.12 -12.86 -14.81
N SER A 93 0.98 -13.23 -16.09
CA SER A 93 -0.30 -13.19 -16.80
C SER A 93 -1.37 -14.10 -16.16
N LYS A 94 -0.95 -15.18 -15.50
CA LYS A 94 -1.83 -16.09 -14.77
C LYS A 94 -2.05 -15.70 -13.30
N GLY A 95 -1.41 -14.64 -12.82
CA GLY A 95 -1.48 -14.21 -11.42
C GLY A 95 -0.82 -15.17 -10.43
N TYR A 96 0.11 -16.02 -10.87
CA TYR A 96 0.82 -16.95 -9.97
C TYR A 96 1.88 -16.26 -9.11
N ILE A 97 2.38 -15.12 -9.58
CA ILE A 97 3.33 -14.23 -8.92
C ILE A 97 2.98 -12.79 -9.29
N THR A 98 3.39 -11.82 -8.49
CA THR A 98 3.25 -10.39 -8.78
C THR A 98 4.56 -9.77 -9.31
N PHE A 99 4.51 -8.51 -9.76
CA PHE A 99 5.74 -7.78 -10.10
C PHE A 99 6.58 -7.51 -8.85
N GLY A 100 5.94 -7.18 -7.73
CA GLY A 100 6.60 -7.01 -6.44
C GLY A 100 7.29 -8.29 -5.95
N ASP A 101 6.71 -9.47 -6.20
CA ASP A 101 7.39 -10.75 -5.95
C ASP A 101 8.73 -10.85 -6.71
N LEU A 102 8.72 -10.49 -8.00
CA LEU A 102 9.91 -10.56 -8.85
C LEU A 102 10.97 -9.54 -8.43
N VAL A 103 10.57 -8.30 -8.19
CA VAL A 103 11.49 -7.22 -7.79
C VAL A 103 12.10 -7.54 -6.43
N SER A 104 11.28 -7.82 -5.42
CA SER A 104 11.74 -8.10 -4.06
C SER A 104 12.62 -9.35 -3.97
N HIS A 105 12.41 -10.34 -4.83
CA HIS A 105 13.28 -11.52 -4.92
C HIS A 105 14.60 -11.22 -5.63
N SER A 106 14.60 -10.32 -6.62
CA SER A 106 15.78 -10.00 -7.43
C SER A 106 16.78 -9.06 -6.73
N VAL A 107 16.30 -8.22 -5.81
CA VAL A 107 17.14 -7.24 -5.11
C VAL A 107 17.94 -7.85 -3.95
N SER A 108 19.20 -7.44 -3.81
CA SER A 108 20.06 -7.83 -2.68
C SER A 108 19.81 -6.95 -1.46
N VAL A 109 19.59 -7.52 -0.28
CA VAL A 109 19.46 -6.74 0.96
C VAL A 109 20.47 -7.26 1.98
N SER A 110 21.73 -6.89 1.79
CA SER A 110 22.84 -7.42 2.61
C SER A 110 23.70 -6.34 3.27
N LYS A 111 23.38 -5.06 3.04
CA LYS A 111 24.04 -3.88 3.62
C LYS A 111 23.12 -2.66 3.50
N LEU A 112 23.37 -1.63 4.28
CA LEU A 112 22.55 -0.42 4.31
C LEU A 112 22.49 0.26 2.93
N GLU A 113 23.60 0.32 2.20
CA GLU A 113 23.64 1.00 0.90
C GLU A 113 22.69 0.36 -0.12
N ASN A 114 22.48 -0.95 -0.02
CA ASN A 114 21.48 -1.61 -0.85
C ASN A 114 20.07 -1.10 -0.53
N ILE A 115 19.71 -1.09 0.76
CA ILE A 115 18.42 -0.60 1.24
C ILE A 115 18.20 0.84 0.76
N SER A 116 19.16 1.72 1.06
CA SER A 116 19.10 3.12 0.65
C SER A 116 18.93 3.25 -0.86
N SER A 117 19.75 2.56 -1.67
CA SER A 117 19.67 2.67 -3.12
C SER A 117 18.32 2.19 -3.69
N HIS A 118 17.71 1.16 -3.12
CA HIS A 118 16.43 0.65 -3.58
C HIS A 118 15.28 1.61 -3.24
N PHE A 119 15.22 2.11 -2.01
CA PHE A 119 14.18 3.08 -1.63
C PHE A 119 14.38 4.44 -2.29
N GLU A 120 15.61 4.94 -2.42
CA GLU A 120 15.88 6.16 -3.18
C GLU A 120 15.39 6.02 -4.62
N LYS A 121 15.61 4.86 -5.24
CA LYS A 121 15.13 4.60 -6.60
C LYS A 121 13.61 4.51 -6.67
N LEU A 122 12.99 3.68 -5.83
CA LEU A 122 11.54 3.44 -5.85
C LEU A 122 10.76 4.71 -5.51
N LEU A 123 11.24 5.52 -4.57
CA LEU A 123 10.57 6.72 -4.09
C LEU A 123 11.00 8.01 -4.80
N SER A 124 11.94 7.92 -5.74
CA SER A 124 12.29 9.08 -6.57
C SER A 124 11.10 9.46 -7.46
N THR A 125 10.90 10.76 -7.62
CA THR A 125 9.98 11.29 -8.64
C THR A 125 10.80 11.96 -9.73
N ASP A 126 10.21 12.20 -10.90
CA ASP A 126 10.86 12.92 -12.01
C ASP A 126 11.38 14.31 -11.59
N LYS A 127 10.85 14.86 -10.49
CA LYS A 127 11.15 16.22 -10.02
C LYS A 127 12.10 16.24 -8.82
N THR A 128 12.22 15.17 -8.05
CA THR A 128 13.01 15.14 -6.81
C THR A 128 13.66 13.78 -6.56
N LYS A 129 14.99 13.80 -6.37
CA LYS A 129 15.75 12.68 -5.81
C LYS A 129 15.88 12.90 -4.31
N LEU A 130 15.14 12.10 -3.54
CA LEU A 130 15.22 12.13 -2.08
C LEU A 130 16.31 11.18 -1.61
N LYS A 131 17.01 11.56 -0.55
CA LYS A 131 17.97 10.68 0.13
C LYS A 131 17.27 9.81 1.14
N PHE A 132 17.69 8.54 1.25
CA PHE A 132 17.02 7.58 2.12
C PHE A 132 16.99 8.04 3.58
N ASP A 133 18.10 8.62 4.06
CA ASP A 133 18.17 9.22 5.39
C ASP A 133 17.07 10.27 5.61
N SER A 134 16.90 11.20 4.67
CA SER A 134 15.86 12.22 4.75
C SER A 134 14.44 11.64 4.65
N ILE A 135 14.26 10.58 3.85
CA ILE A 135 12.97 9.89 3.74
C ILE A 135 12.60 9.25 5.08
N ILE A 136 13.49 8.43 5.63
CA ILE A 136 13.18 7.63 6.82
C ILE A 136 13.14 8.48 8.09
N SER A 137 13.94 9.56 8.18
CA SER A 137 13.90 10.50 9.29
C SER A 137 12.62 11.33 9.31
N GLY A 138 12.00 11.53 8.15
CA GLY A 138 10.77 12.30 8.00
C GLY A 138 9.50 11.52 8.39
N VAL A 139 9.62 10.24 8.73
CA VAL A 139 8.46 9.39 9.00
C VAL A 139 7.84 9.72 10.36
N GLN A 140 6.59 10.15 10.33
CA GLN A 140 5.79 10.44 11.52
C GLN A 140 4.82 9.29 11.82
N PRO A 141 4.43 9.08 13.08
CA PRO A 141 3.39 8.11 13.43
C PRO A 141 2.07 8.42 12.73
N PHE A 142 1.36 7.37 12.28
CA PHE A 142 0.00 7.51 11.75
C PHE A 142 -0.95 8.08 12.80
N VAL A 143 -1.89 8.90 12.34
CA VAL A 143 -3.04 9.32 13.14
C VAL A 143 -4.30 9.09 12.34
N GLU A 144 -5.31 8.60 13.03
CA GLU A 144 -6.63 8.37 12.46
C GLU A 144 -7.20 9.68 11.91
N PRO A 145 -7.67 9.69 10.65
CA PRO A 145 -8.30 10.87 10.06
C PRO A 145 -9.59 11.20 10.81
N ASP A 146 -9.87 12.49 10.95
CA ASP A 146 -11.17 12.96 11.43
C ASP A 146 -12.16 12.93 10.26
N LEU A 147 -13.17 12.06 10.35
CA LEU A 147 -14.09 11.83 9.24
C LEU A 147 -15.19 12.90 9.12
N PHE A 148 -15.31 13.78 10.12
CA PHE A 148 -16.39 14.76 10.22
C PHE A 148 -15.89 16.20 10.13
N ASP A 149 -14.59 16.40 9.93
CA ASP A 149 -14.00 17.72 9.68
C ASP A 149 -13.66 17.86 8.19
N GLU A 150 -14.55 18.53 7.45
CA GLU A 150 -14.39 18.78 6.01
C GLU A 150 -13.37 19.90 5.70
N ASN A 151 -12.85 20.61 6.70
CA ASN A 151 -11.93 21.75 6.56
C ASN A 151 -10.62 21.55 7.34
N SER A 152 -9.98 20.38 7.23
CA SER A 152 -8.75 20.10 7.98
C SER A 152 -7.49 20.76 7.39
N ASP A 153 -7.51 22.08 7.21
CA ASP A 153 -6.27 22.88 7.32
C ASP A 153 -5.59 22.64 8.69
N GLU A 154 -6.35 22.17 9.70
CA GLU A 154 -5.85 21.67 10.99
C GLU A 154 -5.01 20.38 10.89
N ASP A 155 -5.17 19.53 9.86
CA ASP A 155 -4.36 18.30 9.73
C ASP A 155 -2.90 18.64 9.43
N ASN A 156 -2.64 19.72 8.69
CA ASN A 156 -1.29 20.24 8.49
C ASN A 156 -0.68 20.76 9.81
N GLU A 157 -1.43 21.52 10.62
CA GLU A 157 -0.95 21.96 11.94
C GLU A 157 -0.77 20.82 12.96
N ARG A 158 -1.61 19.78 12.89
CA ARG A 158 -1.49 18.56 13.71
C ARG A 158 -0.28 17.73 13.29
N ASN A 159 0.07 17.70 12.00
CA ASN A 159 1.27 17.03 11.49
C ASN A 159 2.56 17.77 11.90
N GLU A 160 2.56 19.11 11.89
CA GLU A 160 3.72 19.92 12.29
C GLU A 160 4.12 19.76 13.77
N LYS A 161 3.17 19.43 14.66
CA LYS A 161 3.42 19.23 16.10
C LYS A 161 3.87 17.82 16.46
N ARG A 162 3.93 16.88 15.51
CA ARG A 162 4.26 15.48 15.79
C ARG A 162 5.76 15.24 15.74
N GLY A 163 6.25 14.51 16.72
CA GLY A 163 7.60 13.95 16.67
C GLY A 163 7.72 12.88 15.58
N PHE A 164 8.95 12.61 15.18
CA PHE A 164 9.29 11.55 14.22
C PHE A 164 9.44 10.20 14.93
N ILE A 165 9.15 9.10 14.22
CA ILE A 165 9.39 7.75 14.75
C ILE A 165 10.88 7.55 15.02
N ILE A 166 11.72 8.03 14.10
CA ILE A 166 13.17 8.04 14.25
C ILE A 166 13.61 9.40 14.76
N THR A 167 14.11 9.43 16.00
CA THR A 167 14.62 10.66 16.63
C THR A 167 16.11 10.91 16.34
N ASP A 168 16.89 9.86 16.10
CA ASP A 168 18.31 9.92 15.74
C ASP A 168 18.58 8.99 14.54
N SER A 169 18.38 9.52 13.32
CA SER A 169 18.55 8.75 12.08
C SER A 169 20.01 8.33 11.87
N VAL A 170 20.97 9.17 12.25
CA VAL A 170 22.40 8.89 12.11
C VAL A 170 22.78 7.66 12.91
N LYS A 171 22.39 7.59 14.18
CA LYS A 171 22.65 6.42 15.02
C LYS A 171 21.94 5.18 14.49
N ILE A 172 20.64 5.28 14.19
CA ILE A 172 19.86 4.11 13.77
C ILE A 172 20.43 3.53 12.48
N LEU A 173 20.66 4.36 11.46
CA LEU A 173 21.21 3.89 10.18
C LEU A 173 22.62 3.31 10.35
N SER A 174 23.46 3.94 11.18
CA SER A 174 24.77 3.38 11.55
C SER A 174 24.63 1.99 12.18
N ASP A 175 23.71 1.81 13.12
CA ASP A 175 23.43 0.51 13.76
C ASP A 175 22.95 -0.53 12.73
N ILE A 176 22.07 -0.17 11.80
CA ILE A 176 21.63 -1.07 10.71
C ILE A 176 22.83 -1.50 9.85
N GLY A 177 23.71 -0.57 9.49
CA GLY A 177 24.96 -0.88 8.77
C GLY A 177 25.82 -1.88 9.55
N ASN A 178 26.08 -1.59 10.82
CA ASN A 178 26.88 -2.43 11.69
C ASN A 178 26.28 -3.82 11.93
N ILE A 179 24.95 -3.96 11.93
CA ILE A 179 24.26 -5.26 12.02
C ILE A 179 24.62 -6.14 10.83
N PHE A 180 24.58 -5.61 9.61
CA PHE A 180 24.93 -6.36 8.41
C PHE A 180 26.42 -6.73 8.37
N GLU A 181 27.30 -5.82 8.78
CA GLU A 181 28.74 -6.08 8.88
C GLU A 181 29.04 -7.18 9.92
N THR A 182 28.43 -7.07 11.11
CA THR A 182 28.62 -8.08 12.17
C THR A 182 28.06 -9.44 11.72
N ARG A 183 26.89 -9.47 11.06
CA ARG A 183 26.34 -10.69 10.47
C ARG A 183 27.27 -11.27 9.40
N HIS A 184 27.96 -10.44 8.61
CA HIS A 184 28.95 -10.93 7.65
C HIS A 184 30.11 -11.65 8.35
N ILE A 185 30.72 -11.02 9.35
CA ILE A 185 31.81 -11.60 10.14
C ILE A 185 31.37 -12.92 10.79
N VAL A 186 30.21 -12.91 11.46
CA VAL A 186 29.70 -14.08 12.18
C VAL A 186 29.37 -15.23 11.22
N ALA A 187 28.65 -14.95 10.12
CA ALA A 187 28.15 -15.99 9.23
C ALA A 187 29.18 -16.49 8.20
N HIS A 188 30.10 -15.63 7.76
CA HIS A 188 31.05 -15.94 6.70
C HIS A 188 32.49 -16.11 7.18
N GLU A 189 32.87 -15.51 8.31
CA GLU A 189 34.21 -15.67 8.91
C GLU A 189 34.20 -16.60 10.14
N ALA A 190 33.01 -17.04 10.59
CA ALA A 190 32.82 -17.92 11.76
C ALA A 190 33.41 -17.37 13.07
N SER A 191 33.47 -16.04 13.20
CA SER A 191 33.99 -15.35 14.38
C SER A 191 32.85 -14.98 15.33
N PHE A 192 32.49 -15.89 16.25
CA PHE A 192 31.34 -15.72 17.15
C PHE A 192 31.59 -14.80 18.36
N ASP A 193 32.85 -14.59 18.72
CA ASP A 193 33.22 -13.83 19.93
C ASP A 193 33.18 -12.30 19.74
N VAL A 194 32.83 -11.83 18.54
CA VAL A 194 32.73 -10.40 18.20
C VAL A 194 31.43 -9.75 18.68
N VAL A 195 30.48 -10.56 19.15
CA VAL A 195 29.13 -10.11 19.49
C VAL A 195 29.01 -9.90 20.99
N ASP A 196 28.86 -8.64 21.36
CA ASP A 196 28.60 -8.21 22.74
C ASP A 196 27.10 -8.09 23.02
N LYS A 197 26.69 -8.47 24.24
CA LYS A 197 25.28 -8.50 24.65
C LYS A 197 24.67 -7.09 24.78
N GLU A 198 25.41 -6.15 25.36
CA GLU A 198 24.94 -4.77 25.52
C GLU A 198 24.78 -4.10 24.16
N LYS A 199 25.74 -4.34 23.26
CA LYS A 199 25.67 -3.87 21.87
C LYS A 199 24.48 -4.46 21.12
N LEU A 200 24.19 -5.74 21.31
CA LEU A 200 23.02 -6.40 20.72
C LEU A 200 21.69 -5.80 21.17
N GLU A 201 21.59 -5.41 22.45
CA GLU A 201 20.37 -4.75 22.94
C GLU A 201 20.11 -3.44 22.20
N GLY A 202 21.16 -2.63 22.00
CA GLY A 202 21.11 -1.43 21.17
C GLY A 202 20.71 -1.73 19.72
N TYR A 203 21.26 -2.79 19.12
CA TYR A 203 20.91 -3.21 17.76
C TYR A 203 19.47 -3.66 17.61
N ILE A 204 18.93 -4.40 18.59
CA ILE A 204 17.51 -4.78 18.58
C ILE A 204 16.64 -3.52 18.62
N GLN A 205 16.93 -2.58 19.50
CA GLN A 205 16.14 -1.35 19.61
C GLN A 205 16.18 -0.52 18.31
N SER A 206 17.37 -0.33 17.74
CA SER A 206 17.53 0.38 16.45
C SER A 206 16.83 -0.36 15.30
N ALA A 207 16.90 -1.70 15.27
CA ALA A 207 16.19 -2.50 14.28
C ALA A 207 14.66 -2.39 14.43
N GLN A 208 14.13 -2.41 15.66
CA GLN A 208 12.70 -2.21 15.92
C GLN A 208 12.23 -0.86 15.38
N LEU A 209 12.90 0.23 15.76
CA LEU A 209 12.54 1.59 15.30
C LEU A 209 12.66 1.75 13.78
N PHE A 210 13.72 1.19 13.19
CA PHE A 210 13.89 1.19 11.73
C PHE A 210 12.74 0.46 11.03
N LEU A 211 12.37 -0.72 11.54
CA LEU A 211 11.29 -1.51 10.99
C LEU A 211 9.93 -0.81 11.15
N ASP A 212 9.65 -0.22 12.31
CA ASP A 212 8.42 0.55 12.56
C ASP A 212 8.32 1.75 11.61
N ALA A 213 9.41 2.51 11.45
CA ALA A 213 9.46 3.62 10.50
C ALA A 213 9.30 3.16 9.06
N LEU A 214 9.91 2.03 8.68
CA LEU A 214 9.79 1.47 7.34
C LEU A 214 8.36 1.01 7.04
N PHE A 215 7.72 0.35 8.00
CA PHE A 215 6.33 -0.06 7.89
C PHE A 215 5.43 1.17 7.70
N GLU A 216 5.59 2.16 8.57
CA GLU A 216 4.80 3.38 8.57
C GLU A 216 4.98 4.17 7.28
N LEU A 217 6.21 4.30 6.79
CA LEU A 217 6.55 4.90 5.50
C LEU A 217 5.75 4.26 4.36
N VAL A 218 5.81 2.93 4.25
CA VAL A 218 5.13 2.22 3.15
C VAL A 218 3.62 2.36 3.27
N GLU A 219 3.05 2.19 4.46
CA GLU A 219 1.60 2.28 4.65
C GLU A 219 1.06 3.68 4.34
N GLN A 220 1.73 4.75 4.77
CA GLN A 220 1.31 6.12 4.45
C GLN A 220 1.43 6.44 2.96
N ILE A 221 2.38 5.80 2.26
CA ILE A 221 2.54 5.94 0.82
C ILE A 221 1.41 5.25 0.06
N ILE A 222 1.12 3.99 0.38
CA ILE A 222 0.17 3.19 -0.40
C ILE A 222 -1.29 3.45 0.00
N ASN A 223 -1.53 3.86 1.26
CA ASN A 223 -2.85 4.08 1.83
C ASN A 223 -2.95 5.50 2.45
N PRO A 224 -2.68 6.58 1.68
CA PRO A 224 -2.65 7.93 2.22
C PRO A 224 -4.03 8.33 2.75
N GLY A 225 -4.08 8.76 4.01
CA GLY A 225 -5.32 9.22 4.67
C GLY A 225 -6.37 8.12 4.89
N VAL A 226 -6.06 6.86 4.61
CA VAL A 226 -6.98 5.74 4.86
C VAL A 226 -6.91 5.37 6.33
N SER A 227 -8.07 5.31 6.97
CA SER A 227 -8.19 4.88 8.36
C SER A 227 -7.74 3.42 8.55
N ARG A 228 -7.05 3.15 9.66
CA ARG A 228 -6.64 1.79 10.05
C ARG A 228 -7.71 1.11 10.91
N GLN A 229 -8.69 1.85 11.39
CA GLN A 229 -9.85 1.30 12.09
C GLN A 229 -10.90 0.82 11.09
N GLY A 230 -11.27 -0.46 11.16
CA GLY A 230 -12.22 -1.05 10.22
C GLY A 230 -13.59 -0.34 10.14
N ILE A 231 -14.04 0.27 11.24
CA ILE A 231 -15.28 1.09 11.24
C ILE A 231 -15.07 2.35 10.42
N ASN A 232 -14.04 3.13 10.75
CA ASN A 232 -13.75 4.41 10.10
C ASN A 232 -13.41 4.23 8.62
N SER A 233 -12.63 3.22 8.25
CA SER A 233 -12.40 2.86 6.84
C SER A 233 -13.72 2.56 6.10
N SER A 234 -14.66 1.83 6.71
CA SER A 234 -15.98 1.59 6.10
C SER A 234 -16.82 2.87 5.96
N ILE A 235 -16.64 3.84 6.86
CA ILE A 235 -17.30 5.14 6.78
C ILE A 235 -16.67 5.97 5.66
N GLN A 236 -15.34 5.98 5.54
CA GLN A 236 -14.63 6.68 4.45
C GLN A 236 -15.08 6.19 3.07
N HIS A 237 -15.13 4.88 2.86
CA HIS A 237 -15.65 4.32 1.61
C HIS A 237 -17.08 4.78 1.33
N LYS A 238 -17.93 4.84 2.36
CA LYS A 238 -19.31 5.32 2.21
C LYS A 238 -19.39 6.82 1.89
N ILE A 239 -18.54 7.64 2.51
CA ILE A 239 -18.44 9.08 2.21
C ILE A 239 -18.03 9.27 0.75
N GLU A 240 -17.01 8.54 0.29
CA GLU A 240 -16.54 8.62 -1.10
C GLU A 240 -17.61 8.19 -2.11
N ALA A 241 -18.30 7.07 -1.84
CA ALA A 241 -19.44 6.64 -2.63
C ALA A 241 -20.54 7.72 -2.68
N GLY A 242 -20.79 8.40 -1.56
CA GLY A 242 -21.72 9.53 -1.48
C GLY A 242 -21.32 10.71 -2.38
N LYS A 243 -20.03 11.06 -2.43
CA LYS A 243 -19.52 12.13 -3.31
C LYS A 243 -19.74 11.80 -4.80
N ILE A 244 -19.42 10.56 -5.19
CA ILE A 244 -19.62 10.09 -6.57
C ILE A 244 -21.11 10.11 -6.94
N TYR A 245 -21.96 9.64 -6.02
CA TYR A 245 -23.41 9.69 -6.18
C TYR A 245 -23.92 11.13 -6.40
N LEU A 246 -23.51 12.07 -5.54
CA LEU A 246 -23.90 13.48 -5.66
C LEU A 246 -23.42 14.11 -6.98
N ALA A 247 -22.17 13.86 -7.37
CA ALA A 247 -21.63 14.35 -8.64
C ALA A 247 -22.43 13.83 -9.84
N CYS A 248 -22.86 12.55 -9.80
CA CYS A 248 -23.74 12.00 -10.82
C CYS A 248 -25.12 12.66 -10.82
N GLN A 249 -25.71 12.95 -9.65
CA GLN A 249 -26.99 13.66 -9.56
C GLN A 249 -26.90 15.07 -10.14
N ASP A 250 -25.83 15.80 -9.81
CA ASP A 250 -25.59 17.14 -10.36
C ASP A 250 -25.52 17.10 -11.89
N LEU A 251 -24.80 16.13 -12.46
CA LEU A 251 -24.70 15.96 -13.90
C LEU A 251 -26.05 15.60 -14.55
N GLN A 252 -26.84 14.75 -13.90
CA GLN A 252 -28.20 14.42 -14.36
C GLN A 252 -29.10 15.66 -14.35
N ASN A 253 -29.03 16.50 -13.33
CA ASN A 253 -29.79 17.74 -13.25
C ASN A 253 -29.40 18.69 -14.40
N VAL A 254 -28.10 18.88 -14.65
CA VAL A 254 -27.59 19.71 -15.75
C VAL A 254 -28.09 19.22 -17.11
N ILE A 255 -28.03 17.91 -17.37
CA ILE A 255 -28.54 17.32 -18.62
C ILE A 255 -30.06 17.50 -18.72
N GLY A 256 -30.78 17.22 -17.62
CA GLY A 256 -32.22 17.35 -17.54
C GLY A 256 -32.70 18.76 -17.90
N ASP A 257 -32.02 19.79 -17.41
CA ASP A 257 -32.34 21.17 -17.73
C ASP A 257 -32.10 21.46 -19.22
N LYS A 258 -30.93 21.08 -19.75
CA LYS A 258 -30.56 21.32 -21.15
C LYS A 258 -31.44 20.57 -22.15
N ILE A 259 -31.86 19.33 -21.84
CA ILE A 259 -32.59 18.48 -22.80
C ILE A 259 -33.96 19.08 -23.16
N THR A 260 -34.53 19.89 -22.27
CA THR A 260 -35.80 20.59 -22.53
C THR A 260 -35.68 21.68 -23.60
N LEU A 261 -34.47 22.15 -23.88
CA LEU A 261 -34.17 23.25 -24.80
C LEU A 261 -33.82 22.77 -26.21
N VAL A 262 -33.58 21.48 -26.41
CA VAL A 262 -33.01 20.92 -27.66
C VAL A 262 -33.95 21.07 -28.86
N ARG A 263 -35.27 20.94 -28.65
CA ARG A 263 -36.27 20.96 -29.73
C ARG A 263 -37.69 21.14 -29.19
N GLU A 264 -38.66 21.37 -30.07
CA GLU A 264 -40.08 21.60 -29.70
C GLU A 264 -40.69 20.47 -28.84
N ASP A 265 -40.21 19.23 -28.95
CA ASP A 265 -40.61 18.09 -28.11
C ASP A 265 -39.66 17.83 -26.91
N GLY A 266 -38.93 18.85 -26.45
CA GLY A 266 -38.02 18.78 -25.30
C GLY A 266 -38.68 18.22 -24.02
N VAL A 267 -39.99 18.43 -23.84
CA VAL A 267 -40.78 17.84 -22.74
C VAL A 267 -40.81 16.30 -22.82
N LYS A 268 -40.96 15.76 -24.04
CA LYS A 268 -40.96 14.30 -24.24
C LYS A 268 -39.57 13.72 -24.02
N LEU A 269 -38.52 14.41 -24.47
CA LEU A 269 -37.14 14.01 -24.22
C LEU A 269 -36.81 14.01 -22.73
N LYS A 270 -37.22 15.03 -21.99
CA LYS A 270 -37.07 15.08 -20.54
C LYS A 270 -37.75 13.91 -19.85
N ALA A 271 -38.99 13.58 -20.24
CA ALA A 271 -39.70 12.44 -19.68
C ALA A 271 -38.98 11.09 -19.94
N LEU A 272 -38.36 10.92 -21.11
CA LEU A 272 -37.55 9.74 -21.42
C LEU A 272 -36.25 9.70 -20.61
N PHE A 273 -35.59 10.85 -20.45
CA PHE A 273 -34.39 10.97 -19.64
C PHE A 273 -34.67 10.66 -18.17
N ASP A 274 -35.75 11.21 -17.61
CA ASP A 274 -36.17 10.95 -16.22
C ASP A 274 -36.48 9.47 -16.00
N LYS A 275 -37.13 8.82 -16.98
CA LYS A 275 -37.37 7.38 -16.90
C LYS A 275 -36.08 6.56 -16.95
N SER A 276 -35.09 6.99 -17.73
CA SER A 276 -33.76 6.38 -17.76
C SER A 276 -33.04 6.49 -16.42
N VAL A 277 -33.14 7.65 -15.75
CA VAL A 277 -32.59 7.86 -14.40
C VAL A 277 -33.26 6.93 -13.39
N GLU A 278 -34.60 6.89 -13.34
CA GLU A 278 -35.35 6.02 -12.42
C GLU A 278 -34.99 4.53 -12.60
N CYS A 279 -34.89 4.07 -13.86
CA CYS A 279 -34.50 2.70 -14.16
C CYS A 279 -33.05 2.40 -13.75
N PHE A 280 -32.14 3.37 -13.86
CA PHE A 280 -30.76 3.21 -13.43
C PHE A 280 -30.65 3.11 -11.91
N GLU A 281 -31.37 3.92 -11.16
CA GLU A 281 -31.42 3.84 -9.69
C GLU A 281 -31.95 2.48 -9.22
N SER A 282 -33.02 1.99 -9.86
CA SER A 282 -33.57 0.65 -9.58
C SER A 282 -32.56 -0.47 -9.87
N TYR A 283 -31.77 -0.33 -10.94
CA TYR A 283 -30.69 -1.26 -11.26
C TYR A 283 -29.59 -1.26 -10.20
N HIS A 284 -29.15 -0.07 -9.76
CA HIS A 284 -28.13 0.06 -8.70
C HIS A 284 -28.59 -0.58 -7.38
N GLU A 285 -29.83 -0.36 -6.98
CA GLU A 285 -30.40 -0.96 -5.77
C GLU A 285 -30.43 -2.50 -5.88
N ALA A 286 -30.91 -3.02 -7.00
CA ALA A 286 -30.97 -4.47 -7.24
C ALA A 286 -29.57 -5.11 -7.25
N GLU A 287 -28.59 -4.48 -7.88
CA GLU A 287 -27.21 -4.95 -7.94
C GLU A 287 -26.51 -4.89 -6.57
N SER A 288 -26.77 -3.84 -5.79
CA SER A 288 -26.26 -3.72 -4.41
C SER A 288 -26.82 -4.84 -3.53
N ASN A 289 -28.12 -5.10 -3.61
CA ASN A 289 -28.77 -6.18 -2.89
C ASN A 289 -28.25 -7.57 -3.31
N LEU A 290 -28.07 -7.80 -4.62
CA LEU A 290 -27.48 -9.04 -5.12
C LEU A 290 -26.10 -9.29 -4.51
N ARG A 291 -25.24 -8.26 -4.47
CA ARG A 291 -23.90 -8.37 -3.89
C ARG A 291 -23.93 -8.65 -2.40
N LEU A 292 -24.81 -8.00 -1.64
CA LEU A 292 -24.97 -8.29 -0.22
C LEU A 292 -25.38 -9.74 0.03
N GLU A 293 -26.37 -10.23 -0.72
CA GLU A 293 -26.88 -11.61 -0.60
C GLU A 293 -25.82 -12.67 -0.95
N LEU A 294 -24.91 -12.39 -1.90
CA LEU A 294 -23.81 -13.29 -2.25
C LEU A 294 -22.87 -13.59 -1.07
N HIS A 295 -22.81 -12.72 -0.06
CA HIS A 295 -21.93 -12.88 1.09
C HIS A 295 -22.62 -13.43 2.35
N GLY A 296 -23.94 -13.60 2.35
CA GLY A 296 -24.68 -14.20 3.46
C GLY A 296 -24.69 -13.36 4.75
N LEU A 297 -24.28 -13.94 5.88
CA LEU A 297 -24.27 -13.23 7.18
C LEU A 297 -23.12 -12.21 7.24
N LEU A 298 -23.48 -10.93 7.18
CA LEU A 298 -22.55 -9.81 7.17
C LEU A 298 -22.62 -8.98 8.46
N THR A 299 -21.48 -8.39 8.83
CA THR A 299 -21.45 -7.32 9.84
C THR A 299 -21.76 -5.97 9.19
N GLY A 300 -22.19 -4.98 9.99
CA GLY A 300 -22.51 -3.65 9.46
C GLY A 300 -21.35 -2.96 8.72
N ASN A 301 -20.10 -3.23 9.09
CA ASN A 301 -18.92 -2.72 8.36
C ASN A 301 -18.81 -3.36 6.97
N ALA A 302 -19.00 -4.69 6.89
CA ALA A 302 -18.91 -5.42 5.64
C ALA A 302 -20.02 -5.01 4.67
N MET A 303 -21.25 -4.84 5.17
CA MET A 303 -22.37 -4.34 4.36
C MET A 303 -22.06 -2.96 3.77
N ARG A 304 -21.59 -2.01 4.60
CA ARG A 304 -21.21 -0.67 4.13
C ARG A 304 -20.13 -0.70 3.05
N ASN A 305 -19.11 -1.54 3.21
CA ASN A 305 -18.05 -1.66 2.21
C ASN A 305 -18.57 -2.22 0.88
N ILE A 306 -19.44 -3.23 0.92
CA ILE A 306 -20.02 -3.84 -0.27
C ILE A 306 -20.89 -2.83 -1.02
N GLU A 307 -21.79 -2.14 -0.30
CA GLU A 307 -22.67 -1.10 -0.87
C GLU A 307 -21.86 0.06 -1.44
N ALA A 308 -20.87 0.57 -0.69
CA ALA A 308 -20.02 1.66 -1.14
C ALA A 308 -19.25 1.28 -2.41
N HIS A 309 -18.66 0.08 -2.44
CA HIS A 309 -17.95 -0.42 -3.61
C HIS A 309 -18.87 -0.57 -4.84
N ALA A 310 -20.07 -1.14 -4.66
CA ALA A 310 -21.05 -1.25 -5.73
C ALA A 310 -21.46 0.13 -6.28
N THR A 311 -21.68 1.09 -5.36
CA THR A 311 -22.03 2.48 -5.70
C THR A 311 -20.92 3.15 -6.49
N CYS A 312 -19.66 3.10 -6.01
CA CYS A 312 -18.53 3.69 -6.72
C CYS A 312 -18.43 3.13 -8.14
N LEU A 313 -18.45 1.80 -8.29
CA LEU A 313 -18.29 1.17 -9.60
C LEU A 313 -19.40 1.57 -10.58
N ILE A 314 -20.66 1.46 -10.15
CA ILE A 314 -21.81 1.68 -11.02
C ILE A 314 -21.98 3.16 -11.37
N TYR A 315 -21.81 4.07 -10.39
CA TYR A 315 -21.98 5.49 -10.61
C TYR A 315 -20.80 6.13 -11.35
N THR A 316 -19.56 5.65 -11.18
CA THR A 316 -18.44 6.14 -12.00
C THR A 316 -18.65 5.84 -13.48
N ASP A 317 -19.14 4.66 -13.82
CA ASP A 317 -19.43 4.34 -15.23
C ASP A 317 -20.65 5.12 -15.76
N ARG A 318 -21.64 5.38 -14.88
CA ARG A 318 -22.78 6.25 -15.24
C ARG A 318 -22.34 7.69 -15.49
N ILE A 319 -21.43 8.24 -14.70
CA ILE A 319 -20.89 9.59 -14.91
C ILE A 319 -20.28 9.71 -16.30
N LYS A 320 -19.40 8.77 -16.70
CA LYS A 320 -18.80 8.78 -18.05
C LYS A 320 -19.86 8.78 -19.15
N TYR A 321 -20.86 7.91 -19.04
CA TYR A 321 -21.98 7.88 -19.99
C TYR A 321 -22.74 9.22 -20.03
N LEU A 322 -22.97 9.84 -18.88
CA LEU A 322 -23.67 11.12 -18.80
C LEU A 322 -22.83 12.28 -19.34
N GLU A 323 -21.51 12.26 -19.18
CA GLU A 323 -20.60 13.24 -19.78
C GLU A 323 -20.69 13.19 -21.32
N ASP A 324 -20.64 11.99 -21.91
CA ASP A 324 -20.84 11.77 -23.34
C ASP A 324 -22.23 12.25 -23.80
N LEU A 325 -23.28 11.94 -23.02
CA LEU A 325 -24.64 12.37 -23.31
C LEU A 325 -24.79 13.89 -23.22
N LEU A 326 -24.14 14.54 -22.26
CA LEU A 326 -24.15 15.98 -22.10
C LEU A 326 -23.53 16.67 -23.32
N GLU A 327 -22.41 16.14 -23.83
CA GLU A 327 -21.80 16.62 -25.08
C GLU A 327 -22.77 16.52 -26.26
N ALA A 328 -23.43 15.37 -26.42
CA ALA A 328 -24.41 15.16 -27.48
C ALA A 328 -25.63 16.09 -27.37
N VAL A 329 -26.14 16.31 -26.15
CA VAL A 329 -27.25 17.26 -25.90
C VAL A 329 -26.81 18.69 -26.22
N SER A 330 -25.59 19.06 -25.83
CA SER A 330 -25.04 20.39 -26.12
C SER A 330 -24.85 20.63 -27.61
N PHE A 331 -24.38 19.62 -28.37
CA PHE A 331 -24.25 19.72 -29.82
C PHE A 331 -25.56 20.11 -30.50
N HIS A 332 -26.68 19.51 -30.09
CA HIS A 332 -27.99 19.82 -30.66
C HIS A 332 -28.62 21.14 -30.17
N LEU A 333 -28.02 21.83 -29.21
CA LEU A 333 -28.44 23.18 -28.81
C LEU A 333 -27.78 24.28 -29.64
N ASP A 334 -26.63 23.98 -30.25
CA ASP A 334 -25.85 24.92 -31.05
C ASP A 334 -26.21 24.90 -32.56
N GLU A 335 -27.09 23.97 -33.00
CA GLU A 335 -27.64 23.85 -34.36
C GLU A 335 -28.95 24.64 -34.56
#